data_AF-A0AAD4E8Z2-F1
#
_entry.id   AF-A0AAD4E8Z2-F1
#
_cell.length_a   1.000
_cell.length_b   1.000
_cell.length_c   1.000
_cell.angle_alpha   90.00
_cell.angle_beta   90.00
_cell.angle_gamma   90.00
#
_symmetry.space_group_name_H-M   'P 1'
#
loop_
_entity.id
_entity.type
_entity.pdbx_description
1 polymer ?
#
loop_
_entity_poly.entity_id
_entity_poly.type
_entity_poly.pdbx_seq_one_letter_code
_entity_poly.pdbx_strand_id
1 'polypeptide(L)'
;MPLLLLSVVISYDIACQWKINLTKRMDDLPEHPQILAAVALAAFMFGIPKFHCPAHEEKCAIPHSLNLMPGVGRTDGEGIERNWAEMNHVANSTKEMGPGSRHNVLNDHFGYHNWSKYTGLGLSLRRKLLNAVKEHARHQSFLRDFDEVIGDIHRGEWTAMIKAWECDKSNPNLYVLSRINLSEAQVRINLADEEKIAISNGHVLPHEATPSSFMNMALVLEDAQ
;
A
#
# COMPACT_ATOMS: atom_id res chain seq x y z
N MET A 1 -14.69 13.05 -31.14
CA MET A 1 -13.30 13.16 -30.63
C MET A 1 -12.82 11.78 -30.26
N PRO A 2 -11.65 11.32 -30.73
CA PRO A 2 -11.07 10.09 -30.21
C PRO A 2 -10.73 10.27 -28.73
N LEU A 3 -11.05 9.27 -27.91
CA LEU A 3 -10.66 9.20 -26.51
C LEU A 3 -9.17 8.83 -26.45
N LEU A 4 -8.34 9.70 -25.90
CA LEU A 4 -6.94 9.38 -25.62
C LEU A 4 -6.84 8.81 -24.20
N LEU A 5 -6.44 7.55 -24.09
CA LEU A 5 -6.26 6.87 -22.82
C LEU A 5 -4.84 7.18 -22.30
N LEU A 6 -4.73 8.12 -21.34
CA LEU A 6 -3.44 8.55 -20.80
C LEU A 6 -2.80 7.53 -19.85
N SER A 7 -3.63 6.77 -19.12
CA SER A 7 -3.17 5.75 -18.19
C SER A 7 -4.27 4.74 -17.87
N VAL A 8 -3.90 3.50 -17.60
CA VAL A 8 -4.75 2.43 -17.09
C VAL A 8 -4.13 1.86 -15.83
N VAL A 9 -4.91 1.80 -14.77
CA VAL A 9 -4.48 1.17 -13.51
C VAL A 9 -5.13 -0.19 -13.41
N ILE A 10 -4.32 -1.23 -13.32
CA ILE A 10 -4.76 -2.60 -13.10
C ILE A 10 -4.49 -2.93 -11.63
N SER A 11 -5.55 -3.04 -10.84
CA SER A 11 -5.46 -3.50 -9.44
C SER A 11 -5.82 -4.98 -9.33
N TYR A 12 -4.91 -5.77 -8.77
CA TYR A 12 -5.12 -7.19 -8.49
C TYR A 12 -4.19 -7.64 -7.37
N ASP A 13 -4.60 -8.59 -6.54
CA ASP A 13 -3.87 -8.98 -5.32
C ASP A 13 -2.43 -9.40 -5.64
N ILE A 14 -2.28 -10.15 -6.73
CA ILE A 14 -0.99 -10.60 -7.24
C ILE A 14 -0.57 -9.85 -8.51
N ALA A 15 -1.01 -8.60 -8.71
CA ALA A 15 -0.64 -7.78 -9.87
C ALA A 15 0.89 -7.72 -10.08
N CYS A 16 1.64 -7.70 -8.98
CA CYS A 16 3.11 -7.70 -8.97
C CYS A 16 3.73 -8.94 -9.64
N GLN A 17 3.10 -10.11 -9.51
CA GLN A 17 3.52 -11.36 -10.14
C GLN A 17 2.90 -11.51 -11.53
N TRP A 18 1.61 -11.21 -11.63
CA TRP A 18 0.84 -11.34 -12.87
C TRP A 18 1.45 -10.50 -14.00
N LYS A 19 1.85 -9.25 -13.73
CA LYS A 19 2.37 -8.34 -14.77
C LYS A 19 3.65 -8.86 -15.47
N ILE A 20 4.43 -9.71 -14.80
CA ILE A 20 5.76 -10.18 -15.29
C ILE A 20 5.64 -10.89 -16.65
N ASN A 21 4.59 -11.70 -16.82
CA ASN A 21 4.34 -12.42 -18.07
C ASN A 21 3.17 -11.82 -18.85
N LEU A 22 2.78 -10.56 -18.61
CA LEU A 22 1.66 -9.94 -19.32
C LEU A 22 1.95 -9.86 -20.82
N THR A 23 3.09 -9.29 -21.23
CA THR A 23 3.44 -9.12 -22.65
C THR A 23 3.49 -10.44 -23.40
N LYS A 24 4.16 -11.46 -22.84
CA LYS A 24 4.19 -12.82 -23.42
C LYS A 24 2.80 -13.39 -23.64
N ARG A 25 1.91 -13.23 -22.65
CA ARG A 25 0.52 -13.69 -22.77
C ARG A 25 -0.29 -12.88 -23.78
N MET A 26 0.04 -11.60 -24.00
CA MET A 26 -0.57 -10.82 -25.06
C MET A 26 -0.18 -11.38 -26.44
N ASP A 27 1.07 -11.79 -26.62
CA ASP A 27 1.55 -12.37 -27.90
C ASP A 27 0.82 -13.68 -28.25
N ASP A 28 0.36 -14.44 -27.23
CA ASP A 28 -0.40 -15.69 -27.41
C ASP A 28 -1.89 -15.46 -27.76
N LEU A 29 -2.42 -14.22 -27.63
CA LEU A 29 -3.82 -13.91 -27.93
C LEU A 29 -4.04 -13.71 -29.44
N PRO A 30 -5.27 -13.85 -29.95
CA PRO A 30 -5.61 -13.42 -31.31
C PRO A 30 -5.26 -11.94 -31.53
N GLU A 31 -4.94 -11.54 -32.75
CA GLU A 31 -4.46 -10.17 -33.07
C GLU A 31 -5.41 -9.06 -32.58
N HIS A 32 -6.72 -9.27 -32.67
CA HIS A 32 -7.72 -8.27 -32.32
C HIS A 32 -7.66 -7.79 -30.84
N PRO A 33 -7.60 -8.66 -29.82
CA PRO A 33 -7.40 -8.24 -28.44
C PRO A 33 -5.95 -7.90 -28.05
N GLN A 34 -4.98 -8.02 -28.95
CA GLN A 34 -3.60 -7.69 -28.60
C GLN A 34 -3.43 -6.21 -28.30
N ILE A 35 -2.69 -5.92 -27.23
CA ILE A 35 -2.26 -4.57 -26.88
C ILE A 35 -0.77 -4.54 -27.14
N LEU A 36 -0.34 -3.61 -27.98
CA LEU A 36 1.08 -3.43 -28.28
C LEU A 36 1.86 -3.30 -26.97
N ALA A 37 2.96 -4.06 -26.84
CA ALA A 37 3.78 -4.06 -25.64
C ALA A 37 4.25 -2.64 -25.25
N ALA A 38 4.54 -1.80 -26.24
CA ALA A 38 4.88 -0.40 -26.02
C ALA A 38 3.74 0.41 -25.35
N VAL A 39 2.49 0.16 -25.74
CA VAL A 39 1.30 0.79 -25.13
C VAL A 39 1.11 0.26 -23.71
N ALA A 40 1.23 -1.05 -23.51
CA ALA A 40 1.14 -1.65 -22.18
C ALA A 40 2.21 -1.10 -21.22
N LEU A 41 3.46 -0.98 -21.67
CA LEU A 41 4.57 -0.45 -20.87
C LEU A 41 4.42 1.04 -20.55
N ALA A 42 3.88 1.84 -21.49
CA ALA A 42 3.74 3.28 -21.31
C ALA A 42 2.48 3.69 -20.53
N ALA A 43 1.38 2.95 -20.66
CA ALA A 43 0.09 3.34 -20.11
C ALA A 43 -0.32 2.55 -18.85
N PHE A 44 0.20 1.34 -18.64
CA PHE A 44 -0.29 0.48 -17.55
C PHE A 44 0.48 0.69 -16.26
N MET A 45 -0.27 0.96 -15.20
CA MET A 45 0.20 0.92 -13.82
C MET A 45 -0.41 -0.28 -13.11
N PHE A 46 0.36 -0.92 -12.25
CA PHE A 46 -0.07 -2.12 -11.54
C PHE A 46 -0.09 -1.86 -10.05
N GLY A 47 -1.26 -1.98 -9.44
CA GLY A 47 -1.46 -1.77 -8.00
C GLY A 47 -1.93 -3.04 -7.30
N ILE A 48 -1.65 -3.13 -6.01
CA ILE A 48 -2.23 -4.17 -5.14
C ILE A 48 -3.31 -3.48 -4.29
N PRO A 49 -4.53 -4.06 -4.18
CA PRO A 49 -5.57 -3.55 -3.29
C PRO A 49 -5.06 -3.32 -1.86
N LYS A 50 -5.57 -2.30 -1.18
CA LYS A 50 -5.01 -1.79 0.09
C LYS A 50 -5.03 -2.80 1.23
N PHE A 51 -5.99 -3.72 1.25
CA PHE A 51 -6.10 -4.76 2.26
C PHE A 51 -5.03 -5.84 2.06
N HIS A 52 -4.75 -6.19 0.81
CA HIS A 52 -3.77 -7.22 0.46
C HIS A 52 -2.34 -6.71 0.40
N CYS A 53 -2.13 -5.43 0.07
CA CYS A 53 -0.81 -4.84 -0.10
C CYS A 53 0.15 -5.07 1.10
N PRO A 54 -0.28 -4.93 2.37
CA PRO A 54 0.57 -5.22 3.53
C PRO A 54 1.02 -6.68 3.68
N ALA A 55 0.32 -7.64 3.05
CA ALA A 55 0.69 -9.05 3.09
C ALA A 55 1.88 -9.39 2.17
N HIS A 56 2.29 -8.45 1.32
CA HIS A 56 3.48 -8.59 0.48
C HIS A 56 4.73 -8.10 1.24
N GLU A 57 5.89 -8.67 0.89
CA GLU A 57 7.18 -8.13 1.38
C GLU A 57 7.30 -6.64 1.05
N GLU A 58 7.92 -5.86 1.92
CA GLU A 58 7.97 -4.39 1.83
C GLU A 58 8.47 -3.87 0.47
N LYS A 59 9.52 -4.51 -0.07
CA LYS A 59 10.07 -4.23 -1.42
C LYS A 59 9.06 -4.41 -2.55
N CYS A 60 8.03 -5.23 -2.35
CA CYS A 60 6.95 -5.47 -3.29
C CYS A 60 5.73 -4.59 -2.96
N ALA A 61 5.34 -4.50 -1.70
CA ALA A 61 4.18 -3.72 -1.26
C ALA A 61 4.30 -2.24 -1.66
N ILE A 62 5.43 -1.60 -1.36
CA ILE A 62 5.58 -0.15 -1.53
C ILE A 62 5.46 0.30 -3.00
N PRO A 63 6.17 -0.31 -3.98
CA PRO A 63 6.03 0.09 -5.38
C PRO A 63 4.63 -0.15 -5.98
N HIS A 64 3.83 -1.03 -5.39
CA HIS A 64 2.47 -1.36 -5.85
C HIS A 64 1.38 -0.75 -4.97
N SER A 65 1.75 0.05 -3.97
CA SER A 65 0.80 0.65 -3.04
C SER A 65 -0.04 1.71 -3.73
N LEU A 66 -1.36 1.53 -3.73
CA LEU A 66 -2.30 2.54 -4.21
C LEU A 66 -2.28 3.83 -3.38
N ASN A 67 -1.65 3.85 -2.20
CA ASN A 67 -1.44 5.08 -1.44
C ASN A 67 -0.29 5.94 -2.00
N LEU A 68 0.64 5.34 -2.73
CA LEU A 68 1.86 5.97 -3.24
C LEU A 68 1.88 6.02 -4.79
N MET A 69 0.74 5.72 -5.41
CA MET A 69 0.58 5.73 -6.87
C MET A 69 -0.08 7.05 -7.30
N PRO A 70 0.59 7.86 -8.14
CA PRO A 70 -0.03 9.04 -8.71
C PRO A 70 -1.24 8.69 -9.57
N GLY A 71 -2.27 9.54 -9.55
CA GLY A 71 -3.45 9.42 -10.43
C GLY A 71 -4.57 8.48 -9.96
N VAL A 72 -4.35 7.60 -8.96
CA VAL A 72 -5.42 6.71 -8.43
C VAL A 72 -6.28 7.33 -7.34
N GLY A 73 -5.92 8.51 -6.86
CA GLY A 73 -6.63 9.20 -5.77
C GLY A 73 -6.67 8.37 -4.49
N ARG A 74 -7.85 8.22 -3.88
CA ARG A 74 -8.06 7.40 -2.67
C ARG A 74 -8.69 6.03 -2.94
N THR A 75 -8.58 5.53 -4.17
CA THR A 75 -9.07 4.20 -4.56
C THR A 75 -8.48 3.11 -3.67
N ASP A 76 -9.29 2.15 -3.24
CA ASP A 76 -8.86 1.03 -2.37
C ASP A 76 -8.54 -0.25 -3.16
N GLY A 77 -9.18 -0.48 -4.31
CA GLY A 77 -9.01 -1.69 -5.12
C GLY A 77 -9.87 -2.88 -4.64
N GLU A 78 -10.61 -2.74 -3.54
CA GLU A 78 -11.28 -3.85 -2.83
C GLU A 78 -12.69 -4.14 -3.34
N GLY A 79 -13.17 -3.33 -4.29
CA GLY A 79 -14.57 -3.38 -4.73
C GLY A 79 -15.00 -4.72 -5.33
N ILE A 80 -14.05 -5.52 -5.84
CA ILE A 80 -14.31 -6.84 -6.42
C ILE A 80 -14.52 -7.94 -5.37
N GLU A 81 -14.04 -7.74 -4.14
CA GLU A 81 -14.16 -8.69 -3.04
C GLU A 81 -15.19 -8.25 -1.99
N ARG A 82 -15.47 -6.95 -1.90
CA ARG A 82 -16.45 -6.41 -0.93
C ARG A 82 -17.86 -6.98 -1.14
N ASN A 83 -18.19 -7.44 -2.34
CA ASN A 83 -19.46 -8.11 -2.62
C ASN A 83 -19.51 -9.53 -2.02
N TRP A 84 -18.39 -10.16 -1.65
CA TRP A 84 -18.37 -11.51 -1.07
C TRP A 84 -19.20 -11.59 0.20
N ALA A 85 -19.25 -10.51 1.01
CA ALA A 85 -20.12 -10.47 2.18
C ALA A 85 -21.59 -10.77 1.83
N GLU A 86 -22.09 -10.24 0.71
CA GLU A 86 -23.43 -10.49 0.22
C GLU A 86 -23.52 -11.87 -0.47
N MET A 87 -22.53 -12.20 -1.31
CA MET A 87 -22.56 -13.42 -2.13
C MET A 87 -22.33 -14.70 -1.32
N ASN A 88 -21.68 -14.63 -0.16
CA ASN A 88 -21.49 -15.77 0.73
C ASN A 88 -22.84 -16.34 1.22
N HIS A 89 -23.84 -15.49 1.45
CA HIS A 89 -25.19 -15.93 1.81
C HIS A 89 -25.86 -16.66 0.63
N VAL A 90 -25.77 -16.10 -0.57
CA VAL A 90 -26.30 -16.69 -1.79
C VAL A 90 -25.62 -18.04 -2.08
N ALA A 91 -24.30 -18.08 -1.98
CA ALA A 91 -23.51 -19.29 -2.19
C ALA A 91 -23.95 -20.43 -1.27
N ASN A 92 -24.27 -20.15 0.00
CA ASN A 92 -24.81 -21.13 0.92
C ASN A 92 -26.23 -21.57 0.55
N SER A 93 -27.12 -20.64 0.20
CA SER A 93 -28.52 -20.95 -0.14
C SER A 93 -28.67 -21.78 -1.42
N THR A 94 -27.69 -21.73 -2.32
CA THR A 94 -27.72 -22.39 -3.63
C THR A 94 -26.95 -23.71 -3.67
N LYS A 95 -26.45 -24.21 -2.53
CA LYS A 95 -25.60 -25.42 -2.47
C LYS A 95 -26.28 -26.68 -3.01
N GLU A 96 -27.56 -26.86 -2.68
CA GLU A 96 -28.35 -28.04 -3.06
C GLU A 96 -29.01 -27.90 -4.44
N MET A 97 -28.83 -26.75 -5.11
CA MET A 97 -29.40 -26.54 -6.44
C MET A 97 -28.61 -27.33 -7.51
N GLY A 98 -29.33 -27.83 -8.51
CA GLY A 98 -28.70 -28.41 -9.70
C GLY A 98 -27.80 -27.39 -10.43
N PRO A 99 -26.77 -27.83 -11.18
CA PRO A 99 -25.74 -26.95 -11.74
C PRO A 99 -26.27 -25.76 -12.56
N GLY A 100 -27.27 -26.00 -13.42
CA GLY A 100 -27.89 -24.95 -14.23
C GLY A 100 -28.69 -23.95 -13.40
N SER A 101 -29.52 -24.45 -12.49
CA SER A 101 -30.30 -23.60 -11.58
C SER A 101 -29.40 -22.75 -10.68
N ARG A 102 -28.33 -23.35 -10.13
CA ARG A 102 -27.34 -22.63 -9.33
C ARG A 102 -26.66 -21.52 -10.12
N HIS A 103 -26.25 -21.80 -11.36
CA HIS A 103 -25.64 -20.80 -12.23
C HIS A 103 -26.58 -19.62 -12.47
N ASN A 104 -27.84 -19.89 -12.85
CA ASN A 104 -28.82 -18.85 -13.13
C ASN A 104 -29.08 -17.96 -11.90
N VAL A 105 -29.29 -18.58 -10.73
CA VAL A 105 -29.53 -17.83 -9.49
C VAL A 105 -28.32 -16.97 -9.11
N LEU A 106 -27.10 -17.50 -9.21
CA LEU A 106 -25.90 -16.71 -8.96
C LEU A 106 -25.77 -15.52 -9.93
N ASN A 107 -26.01 -15.74 -11.22
CA ASN A 107 -26.00 -14.67 -12.22
C ASN A 107 -27.05 -13.59 -11.95
N ASP A 108 -28.26 -13.97 -11.51
CA ASP A 108 -29.30 -13.00 -11.15
C ASP A 108 -28.85 -12.10 -9.99
N HIS A 109 -28.22 -12.69 -8.96
CA HIS A 109 -27.65 -11.92 -7.84
C HIS A 109 -26.50 -11.02 -8.29
N PHE A 110 -25.58 -11.50 -9.12
CA PHE A 110 -24.49 -10.67 -9.67
C PHE A 110 -25.03 -9.54 -10.56
N GLY A 111 -26.05 -9.82 -11.36
CA GLY A 111 -26.74 -8.85 -12.20
C GLY A 111 -27.41 -7.75 -11.37
N TYR A 112 -28.12 -8.14 -10.30
CA TYR A 112 -28.71 -7.20 -9.36
C TYR A 112 -27.65 -6.34 -8.65
N HIS A 113 -26.52 -6.92 -8.24
CA HIS A 113 -25.42 -6.18 -7.64
C HIS A 113 -24.84 -5.14 -8.61
N ASN A 114 -24.65 -5.50 -9.88
CA ASN A 114 -24.18 -4.59 -10.94
C ASN A 114 -25.18 -3.45 -11.19
N TRP A 115 -26.48 -3.78 -11.28
CA TRP A 115 -27.54 -2.79 -11.44
C TRP A 115 -27.57 -1.82 -10.26
N SER A 116 -27.50 -2.33 -9.03
CA SER A 116 -27.48 -1.52 -7.80
C SER A 116 -26.27 -0.57 -7.76
N LYS A 117 -25.09 -1.04 -8.20
CA LYS A 117 -23.91 -0.18 -8.35
C LYS A 117 -24.12 0.91 -9.38
N TYR A 118 -24.73 0.59 -10.52
CA TYR A 118 -24.98 1.54 -11.59
C TYR A 118 -25.98 2.62 -11.18
N THR A 119 -27.12 2.23 -10.62
CA THR A 119 -28.16 3.17 -10.16
C THR A 119 -27.72 3.97 -8.94
N GLY A 120 -26.91 3.39 -8.06
CA GLY A 120 -26.34 4.06 -6.89
C GLY A 120 -25.09 4.91 -7.17
N LEU A 121 -24.56 4.89 -8.40
CA LEU A 121 -23.27 5.50 -8.72
C LEU A 121 -23.24 7.00 -8.41
N GLY A 122 -24.28 7.75 -8.79
CA GLY A 122 -24.36 9.19 -8.55
C GLY A 122 -24.33 9.55 -7.06
N LEU A 123 -25.09 8.83 -6.23
CA LEU A 123 -25.10 9.03 -4.77
C LEU A 123 -23.73 8.69 -4.15
N SER A 124 -23.14 7.58 -4.59
CA SER A 124 -21.82 7.15 -4.13
C SER A 124 -20.73 8.17 -4.48
N LEU A 125 -20.71 8.66 -5.72
CA LEU A 125 -19.76 9.67 -6.19
C LEU A 125 -19.96 11.01 -5.46
N ARG A 126 -21.21 11.47 -5.29
CA ARG A 126 -21.49 12.69 -4.52
C ARG A 126 -20.95 12.60 -3.09
N ARG A 127 -21.23 11.49 -2.38
CA ARG A 127 -20.72 11.27 -1.02
C ARG A 127 -19.19 11.25 -0.98
N LYS A 128 -18.56 10.56 -1.93
CA LYS A 128 -17.09 10.51 -2.03
C LYS A 128 -16.49 11.89 -2.32
N LEU A 129 -17.11 12.68 -3.19
CA LEU A 129 -16.67 14.04 -3.49
C LEU A 129 -16.74 14.95 -2.26
N LEU A 130 -17.86 14.92 -1.52
CA LEU A 130 -17.99 15.72 -0.29
C LEU A 130 -16.91 15.36 0.75
N ASN A 131 -16.65 14.06 0.93
CA ASN A 131 -15.57 13.60 1.80
C ASN A 131 -14.20 14.04 1.27
N ALA A 132 -13.96 13.94 -0.04
CA ALA A 132 -12.70 14.36 -0.65
C ALA A 132 -12.43 15.86 -0.48
N VAL A 133 -13.45 16.72 -0.63
CA VAL A 133 -13.32 18.17 -0.40
C VAL A 133 -12.95 18.47 1.04
N LYS A 134 -13.62 17.81 2.01
CA LYS A 134 -13.33 17.98 3.43
C LYS A 134 -11.89 17.54 3.76
N GLU A 135 -11.51 16.33 3.33
CA GLU A 135 -10.17 15.80 3.62
C GLU A 135 -9.07 16.55 2.87
N HIS A 136 -9.35 17.08 1.68
CA HIS A 136 -8.41 17.94 0.95
C HIS A 136 -8.07 19.19 1.76
N ALA A 137 -9.07 19.91 2.29
CA ALA A 137 -8.83 21.07 3.13
C ALA A 137 -8.00 20.73 4.37
N ARG A 138 -8.29 19.59 5.01
CA ARG A 138 -7.53 19.11 6.18
C ARG A 138 -6.07 18.80 5.84
N HIS A 139 -5.83 18.02 4.79
CA HIS A 139 -4.49 17.65 4.37
C HIS A 139 -3.68 18.84 3.88
N GLN A 140 -4.32 19.82 3.23
CA GLN A 140 -3.65 21.04 2.81
C GLN A 140 -3.17 21.89 3.99
N SER A 141 -3.97 21.97 5.07
CA SER A 141 -3.54 22.63 6.31
C SER A 141 -2.31 21.94 6.89
N PHE A 142 -2.35 20.61 7.05
CA PHE A 142 -1.22 19.86 7.61
C PHE A 142 0.04 19.97 6.75
N LEU A 143 -0.12 19.95 5.43
CA LEU A 143 1.01 20.15 4.52
C LEU A 143 1.62 21.54 4.73
N ARG A 144 0.81 22.60 4.80
CA ARG A 144 1.33 23.96 5.07
C ARG A 144 2.07 24.04 6.40
N ASP A 145 1.49 23.48 7.46
CA ASP A 145 2.10 23.53 8.79
C ASP A 145 3.45 22.77 8.81
N PHE A 146 3.52 21.63 8.11
CA PHE A 146 4.77 20.87 7.93
C PHE A 146 5.78 21.62 7.07
N ASP A 147 5.29 22.29 6.03
CA ASP A 147 6.07 23.09 5.11
C ASP A 147 6.76 24.25 5.83
N GLU A 148 6.08 24.95 6.73
CA GLU A 148 6.66 26.04 7.52
C GLU A 148 7.85 25.61 8.39
N VAL A 149 7.89 24.34 8.83
CA VAL A 149 8.92 23.84 9.75
C VAL A 149 10.17 23.32 9.03
N ILE A 150 10.02 22.65 7.90
CA ILE A 150 11.13 21.96 7.21
C ILE A 150 12.08 22.91 6.48
N GLY A 151 11.58 24.07 6.02
CA GLY A 151 12.35 25.01 5.21
C GLY A 151 12.49 24.61 3.73
N ASP A 152 12.80 25.58 2.88
CA ASP A 152 12.69 25.44 1.42
C ASP A 152 13.72 24.47 0.81
N ILE A 153 14.92 24.40 1.38
CA ILE A 153 16.00 23.53 0.86
C ILE A 153 15.60 22.07 0.99
N HIS A 154 15.26 21.63 2.21
CA HIS A 154 14.87 20.24 2.47
C HIS A 154 13.58 19.86 1.77
N ARG A 155 12.61 20.79 1.65
CA ARG A 155 11.42 20.58 0.80
C ARG A 155 11.82 20.28 -0.64
N GLY A 156 12.69 21.09 -1.23
CA GLY A 156 13.13 20.96 -2.61
C GLY A 156 13.79 19.61 -2.85
N GLU A 157 14.70 19.22 -1.96
CA GLU A 157 15.40 17.94 -1.98
C GLU A 157 14.41 16.77 -1.92
N TRP A 158 13.55 16.74 -0.91
CA TRP A 158 12.58 15.65 -0.73
C TRP A 158 11.59 15.55 -1.88
N THR A 159 11.09 16.69 -2.36
CA THR A 159 10.16 16.73 -3.50
C THR A 159 10.83 16.18 -4.77
N ALA A 160 12.10 16.51 -5.00
CA ALA A 160 12.85 15.99 -6.15
C ALA A 160 13.04 14.47 -6.05
N MET A 161 13.38 13.96 -4.86
CA MET A 161 13.53 12.52 -4.62
C MET A 161 12.22 11.75 -4.81
N ILE A 162 11.10 12.25 -4.28
CA ILE A 162 9.77 11.65 -4.48
C ILE A 162 9.43 11.60 -5.97
N LYS A 163 9.57 12.72 -6.70
CA LYS A 163 9.27 12.77 -8.14
C LYS A 163 10.17 11.84 -8.96
N ALA A 164 11.45 11.74 -8.62
CA ALA A 164 12.37 10.82 -9.27
C ALA A 164 11.94 9.36 -9.08
N TRP A 165 11.53 8.99 -7.85
CA TRP A 165 11.01 7.66 -7.55
C TRP A 165 9.61 7.40 -8.17
N GLU A 166 8.77 8.42 -8.27
CA GLU A 166 7.47 8.32 -8.94
C GLU A 166 7.62 8.06 -10.44
N CYS A 167 8.58 8.71 -11.08
CA CYS A 167 8.91 8.53 -12.49
C CYS A 167 9.59 7.18 -12.77
N ASP A 168 10.54 6.79 -11.92
CA ASP A 168 11.26 5.53 -12.06
C ASP A 168 11.44 4.87 -10.68
N LYS A 169 10.76 3.74 -10.52
CA LYS A 169 10.74 2.94 -9.29
C LYS A 169 12.08 2.25 -8.99
N SER A 170 13.05 2.32 -9.90
CA SER A 170 14.44 1.87 -9.68
C SER A 170 15.26 2.83 -8.81
N ASN A 171 14.85 4.10 -8.72
CA ASN A 171 15.49 5.10 -7.88
C ASN A 171 15.35 4.78 -6.37
N PRO A 172 16.20 5.37 -5.52
CA PRO A 172 16.08 5.22 -4.07
C PRO A 172 14.67 5.54 -3.57
N ASN A 173 14.11 4.62 -2.80
CA ASN A 173 12.74 4.71 -2.32
C ASN A 173 12.69 5.27 -0.90
N LEU A 174 12.22 6.51 -0.77
CA LEU A 174 12.10 7.20 0.51
C LEU A 174 11.03 6.61 1.44
N TYR A 175 10.11 5.81 0.92
CA TYR A 175 9.04 5.20 1.71
C TYR A 175 9.44 3.87 2.34
N VAL A 176 10.57 3.29 1.93
CA VAL A 176 11.17 2.13 2.60
C VAL A 176 12.03 2.66 3.73
N LEU A 177 11.69 2.31 4.97
CA LEU A 177 12.54 2.67 6.09
C LEU A 177 13.83 1.87 6.02
N SER A 178 14.99 2.54 6.02
CA SER A 178 16.27 1.87 6.22
C SER A 178 16.33 1.40 7.67
N ARG A 179 15.82 0.20 7.94
CA ARG A 179 15.92 -0.40 9.26
C ARG A 179 17.37 -0.86 9.46
N ILE A 180 18.04 -0.28 10.45
CA ILE A 180 19.23 -0.91 10.99
C ILE A 180 18.72 -2.10 11.80
N ASN A 181 18.86 -3.30 11.25
CA ASN A 181 18.52 -4.54 11.95
C ASN A 181 19.61 -4.85 12.98
N LEU A 182 19.70 -4.01 14.02
CA LEU A 182 20.49 -4.34 15.21
C LEU A 182 19.69 -5.38 15.99
N SER A 183 20.30 -6.54 16.23
CA SER A 183 19.75 -7.48 17.19
C SER A 183 19.80 -6.86 18.59
N GLU A 184 18.91 -7.29 19.47
CA GLU A 184 18.95 -6.85 20.87
C GLU A 184 20.33 -7.11 21.50
N ALA A 185 20.94 -8.27 21.20
CA ALA A 185 22.30 -8.59 21.61
C ALA A 185 23.34 -7.56 21.10
N GLN A 186 23.21 -7.11 19.85
CA GLN A 186 24.10 -6.10 19.29
C GLN A 186 23.89 -4.73 19.96
N VAL A 187 22.64 -4.35 20.25
CA VAL A 187 22.35 -3.12 21.02
C VAL A 187 22.96 -3.21 22.42
N ARG A 188 22.84 -4.35 23.10
CA ARG A 188 23.45 -4.59 24.42
C ARG A 188 24.99 -4.46 24.38
N ILE A 189 25.64 -5.01 23.35
CA ILE A 189 27.09 -4.88 23.17
C ILE A 189 27.47 -3.41 23.00
N ASN A 190 26.78 -2.68 22.12
CA ASN A 190 27.08 -1.27 21.84
C ASN A 190 26.93 -0.42 23.12
N LEU A 191 25.86 -0.63 23.90
CA LEU A 191 25.64 0.09 25.17
C LEU A 191 26.72 -0.24 26.21
N ALA A 192 27.14 -1.51 26.30
CA ALA A 192 28.21 -1.91 27.23
C ALA A 192 29.58 -1.31 26.84
N ASP A 193 29.87 -1.22 25.54
CA ASP A 193 31.09 -0.57 25.04
C ASP A 193 31.06 0.94 25.30
N GLU A 194 29.93 1.61 25.09
CA GLU A 194 29.73 3.03 25.41
C GLU A 194 29.92 3.30 26.91
N GLU A 195 29.36 2.47 27.78
CA GLU A 195 29.51 2.58 29.24
C GLU A 195 30.97 2.37 29.66
N LYS A 196 31.66 1.40 29.08
CA LYS A 196 33.08 1.15 29.34
C LYS A 196 33.94 2.35 28.93
N ILE A 197 33.65 2.97 27.79
CA ILE A 197 34.32 4.19 27.34
C ILE A 197 34.01 5.35 28.30
N ALA A 198 32.76 5.53 28.71
CA ALA A 198 32.37 6.60 29.63
C ALA A 198 33.10 6.47 30.98
N ILE A 199 33.13 5.26 31.56
CA ILE A 199 33.87 4.97 32.80
C ILE A 199 35.37 5.25 32.61
N SER A 200 35.96 4.85 31.48
CA SER A 200 37.37 5.12 31.19
C SER A 200 37.70 6.61 31.06
N ASN A 201 36.71 7.43 30.67
CA ASN A 201 36.80 8.88 30.60
C ASN A 201 36.47 9.57 31.94
N GLY A 202 36.32 8.82 33.04
CA GLY A 202 36.12 9.36 34.38
C GLY A 202 34.66 9.67 34.74
N HIS A 203 33.69 9.19 33.96
CA HIS A 203 32.28 9.28 34.35
C HIS A 203 31.99 8.37 35.54
N VAL A 204 31.42 8.93 36.61
CA VAL A 204 31.04 8.20 37.81
C VAL A 204 29.57 7.80 37.71
N LEU A 205 29.27 6.51 37.92
CA LEU A 205 27.92 6.02 38.00
C LEU A 205 27.30 6.40 39.36
N PRO A 206 26.14 7.08 39.41
CA PRO A 206 25.50 7.47 40.66
C PRO A 206 24.83 6.31 41.40
N HIS A 207 24.66 5.17 40.74
CA HIS A 207 23.98 3.98 41.23
C HIS A 207 24.78 2.72 40.88
N GLU A 208 24.56 1.62 41.60
CA GLU A 208 25.22 0.33 41.33
C GLU A 208 24.84 -0.27 39.97
N ALA A 209 23.64 0.05 39.46
CA ALA A 209 23.19 -0.39 38.14
C ALA A 209 23.39 0.71 37.09
N THR A 210 23.87 0.32 35.92
CA THR A 210 23.94 1.23 34.76
C THR A 210 22.55 1.42 34.14
N PRO A 211 22.31 2.55 33.43
CA PRO A 211 21.04 2.77 32.74
C PRO A 211 20.69 1.62 31.77
N SER A 212 21.67 1.06 31.05
CA SER A 212 21.41 -0.07 30.15
C SER A 212 21.03 -1.34 30.90
N SER A 213 21.68 -1.64 32.02
CA SER A 213 21.38 -2.78 32.89
C SER A 213 19.97 -2.65 33.49
N PHE A 214 19.60 -1.45 33.93
CA PHE A 214 18.26 -1.16 34.45
C PHE A 214 17.17 -1.38 33.38
N MET A 215 17.36 -0.84 32.17
CA MET A 215 16.40 -1.02 31.07
C MET A 215 16.26 -2.48 30.66
N ASN A 216 17.37 -3.22 30.61
CA ASN A 216 17.36 -4.65 30.31
C ASN A 216 16.57 -5.43 31.38
N MET A 217 16.80 -5.13 32.66
CA MET A 217 16.06 -5.77 33.74
C MET A 217 14.55 -5.46 33.68
N ALA A 218 14.17 -4.25 33.28
CA ALA A 218 12.77 -3.89 33.07
C ALA A 218 12.13 -4.70 31.92
N LEU A 219 12.82 -4.84 30.78
CA LEU A 219 12.34 -5.64 29.64
C LEU A 219 12.20 -7.13 30.00
N VAL A 220 13.19 -7.69 30.73
CA VAL A 220 13.12 -9.09 31.21
C VAL A 220 11.93 -9.31 32.15
N LEU A 221 11.59 -8.32 32.97
CA LEU A 221 10.42 -8.38 33.86
C LEU A 221 9.10 -8.25 33.09
N GLU A 222 9.05 -7.47 32.01
CA GLU A 222 7.89 -7.36 31.12
C GLU A 222 7.61 -8.69 30.41
N ASP A 223 8.64 -9.33 29.84
CA ASP A 223 8.52 -10.62 29.16
C ASP A 223 8.07 -11.78 30.10
N ALA A 224 8.24 -11.60 31.41
CA ALA A 224 7.89 -12.59 32.42
C ALA A 224 6.45 -12.46 32.97
N GLN A 225 5.67 -11.47 32.51
CA GLN A 225 4.27 -11.22 32.93
C GLN A 225 3.26 -11.75 31.90
#